data_AF-A0A662PSL2-F1
#
_entry.id   AF-A0A662PSL2-F1
#
_cell.length_a   1.000
_cell.length_b   1.000
_cell.length_c   1.000
_cell.angle_alpha   90.00
_cell.angle_beta   90.00
_cell.angle_gamma   90.00
#
_symmetry.space_group_name_H-M   'P 1'
#
loop_
_entity.id
_entity.type
_entity.pdbx_description
1 polymer ?
#
loop_
_entity_poly.entity_id
_entity_poly.type
_entity_poly.pdbx_seq_one_letter_code
_entity_poly.pdbx_strand_id
1 'polypeptide(L)'
;MSEKKYVRFQTEEELLKSVLRSLPYDSYPKVSAIGGKKITPDIDILEIRKVSQNQFRLIGYELKLMKFDNRSKALSWNSFYCGIGQALLYLKNGVHRTFLILGFHKNVPDDKLIDQFRDWLYEKKDLLKTIIGDHLGIDLYLYEGGTISPIINANYDFYSSGDEIRLLSQELLQRKFTFDKRLKKVE
;
A
#
# COMPACT_ATOMS: atom_id res chain seq x y z
N MET A 1 -16.86 -24.12 15.55
CA MET A 1 -16.11 -22.91 15.16
C MET A 1 -16.10 -22.87 13.65
N SER A 2 -16.66 -21.84 13.01
CA SER A 2 -16.53 -21.72 11.56
C SER A 2 -15.06 -21.56 11.20
N GLU A 3 -14.61 -22.28 10.19
CA GLU A 3 -13.25 -22.18 9.66
C GLU A 3 -12.99 -20.72 9.25
N LYS A 4 -11.85 -20.17 9.68
CA LYS A 4 -11.47 -18.80 9.31
C LYS A 4 -11.04 -18.80 7.85
N LYS A 5 -11.79 -18.09 7.02
CA LYS A 5 -11.56 -17.93 5.58
C LYS A 5 -10.43 -16.94 5.27
N TYR A 6 -10.29 -15.87 6.06
CA TYR A 6 -9.32 -14.80 5.77
C TYR A 6 -8.03 -14.93 6.57
N VAL A 7 -6.91 -14.64 5.89
CA VAL A 7 -5.58 -14.59 6.52
C VAL A 7 -5.52 -13.43 7.51
N ARG A 8 -4.79 -13.63 8.61
CA ARG A 8 -4.54 -12.60 9.62
C ARG A 8 -3.07 -12.60 9.98
N PHE A 9 -2.53 -11.41 10.24
CA PHE A 9 -1.11 -11.19 10.50
C PHE A 9 -0.87 -10.74 11.94
N GLN A 10 0.30 -11.08 12.47
CA GLN A 10 0.78 -10.54 13.74
C GLN A 10 1.36 -9.14 13.57
N THR A 11 2.04 -8.88 12.45
CA THR A 11 2.78 -7.64 12.22
C THR A 11 2.61 -7.11 10.80
N GLU A 12 2.84 -5.81 10.61
CA GLU A 12 2.86 -5.21 9.27
C GLU A 12 4.03 -5.73 8.43
N GLU A 13 5.11 -6.20 9.04
CA GLU A 13 6.23 -6.84 8.32
C GLU A 13 5.81 -8.18 7.69
N GLU A 14 4.99 -8.98 8.38
CA GLU A 14 4.44 -10.22 7.81
C GLU A 14 3.51 -9.94 6.62
N LEU A 15 2.65 -8.92 6.76
CA LEU A 15 1.81 -8.45 5.65
C LEU A 15 2.68 -7.97 4.47
N LEU A 16 3.72 -7.17 4.74
CA LEU A 16 4.66 -6.67 3.73
C LEU A 16 5.33 -7.81 2.98
N LYS A 17 5.83 -8.84 3.67
CA LYS A 17 6.43 -10.01 3.02
C LYS A 17 5.43 -10.74 2.12
N SER A 18 4.18 -10.84 2.55
CA SER A 18 3.12 -11.53 1.80
C SER A 18 2.71 -10.75 0.55
N VAL A 19 2.60 -9.43 0.65
CA VAL A 19 2.33 -8.53 -0.49
C VAL A 19 3.52 -8.48 -1.43
N LEU A 20 4.74 -8.39 -0.92
CA LEU A 20 5.95 -8.32 -1.76
C LEU A 20 6.07 -9.55 -2.67
N ARG A 21 5.72 -10.75 -2.17
CA ARG A 21 5.69 -12.00 -2.94
C ARG A 21 4.60 -12.05 -4.02
N SER A 22 3.53 -11.26 -3.88
CA SER A 22 2.42 -11.24 -4.85
C SER A 22 2.57 -10.18 -5.94
N LEU A 23 3.56 -9.29 -5.82
CA LEU A 23 3.82 -8.26 -6.83
C LEU A 23 4.63 -8.83 -8.00
N PRO A 24 4.19 -8.65 -9.27
CA PRO A 24 4.81 -9.30 -10.43
C PRO A 24 6.01 -8.57 -11.02
N TYR A 25 6.40 -7.41 -10.49
CA TYR A 25 7.43 -6.54 -11.05
C TYR A 25 8.57 -6.27 -10.06
N ASP A 26 9.54 -5.46 -10.49
CA ASP A 26 10.71 -5.10 -9.69
C ASP A 26 10.29 -4.20 -8.51
N SER A 27 10.13 -4.85 -7.35
CA SER A 27 9.70 -4.22 -6.11
C SER A 27 10.83 -4.10 -5.10
N TYR A 28 10.76 -3.05 -4.29
CA TYR A 28 11.78 -2.61 -3.35
C TYR A 28 11.13 -2.29 -2.00
N PRO A 29 11.35 -3.13 -0.97
CA PRO A 29 10.74 -2.94 0.33
C PRO A 29 11.48 -1.88 1.16
N LYS A 30 10.73 -1.13 1.97
CA LYS A 30 11.21 -0.16 2.97
C LYS A 30 12.21 0.84 2.38
N VAL A 31 11.79 1.57 1.34
CA VAL A 31 12.59 2.65 0.77
C VAL A 31 12.61 3.83 1.73
N SER A 32 13.80 4.17 2.25
CA SER A 32 13.96 5.16 3.34
C SER A 32 14.74 6.41 2.93
N ALA A 33 15.36 6.41 1.75
CA ALA A 33 16.06 7.58 1.21
C ALA A 33 16.05 7.59 -0.32
N ILE A 34 16.02 8.78 -0.93
CA ILE A 34 16.11 9.05 -2.37
C ILE A 34 17.20 10.10 -2.59
N GLY A 35 18.12 9.86 -3.53
CA GLY A 35 19.22 10.81 -3.79
C GLY A 35 20.15 11.04 -2.58
N GLY A 36 20.19 10.09 -1.64
CA GLY A 36 20.91 10.22 -0.37
C GLY A 36 20.17 11.02 0.72
N LYS A 37 18.98 11.56 0.44
CA LYS A 37 18.14 12.26 1.41
C LYS A 37 17.10 11.32 2.00
N LYS A 38 16.99 11.30 3.33
CA LYS A 38 15.92 10.53 4.01
C LYS A 38 14.55 11.06 3.64
N ILE A 39 13.59 10.17 3.48
CA ILE A 39 12.19 10.52 3.26
C ILE A 39 11.35 10.18 4.49
N THR A 40 10.26 10.92 4.68
CA THR A 40 9.27 10.62 5.72
C THR A 40 7.86 10.83 5.16
N PRO A 41 6.98 9.82 5.20
CA PRO A 41 7.25 8.44 5.62
C PRO A 41 8.19 7.69 4.66
N ASP A 42 8.80 6.60 5.15
CA ASP A 42 9.42 5.57 4.30
C ASP A 42 8.34 4.98 3.38
N ILE A 43 8.71 4.58 2.16
CA ILE A 43 7.82 3.86 1.26
C ILE A 43 7.89 2.37 1.60
N ASP A 44 6.78 1.78 2.03
CA ASP A 44 6.77 0.38 2.47
C ASP A 44 7.15 -0.59 1.34
N ILE A 45 6.58 -0.41 0.15
CA ILE A 45 7.06 -1.08 -1.07
C ILE A 45 6.99 -0.11 -2.25
N LEU A 46 8.12 0.09 -2.92
CA LEU A 46 8.18 0.78 -4.20
C LEU A 46 8.24 -0.25 -5.33
N GLU A 47 7.32 -0.18 -6.28
CA GLU A 47 7.35 -0.95 -7.53
C GLU A 47 7.73 -0.05 -8.70
N ILE A 48 8.65 -0.50 -9.54
CA ILE A 48 8.97 0.13 -10.82
C ILE A 48 8.37 -0.72 -11.95
N ARG A 49 7.18 -0.34 -12.40
CA ARG A 49 6.43 -1.06 -13.43
C ARG A 49 6.79 -0.56 -14.82
N LYS A 50 7.12 -1.46 -15.75
CA LYS A 50 7.25 -1.12 -17.18
C LYS A 50 5.86 -1.03 -17.82
N VAL A 51 5.53 0.12 -18.39
CA VAL A 51 4.24 0.38 -19.07
C VAL A 51 4.36 0.22 -20.58
N SER A 52 5.47 0.69 -21.15
CA SER A 52 5.77 0.55 -22.59
C SER A 52 7.29 0.49 -22.81
N GLN A 53 7.74 0.48 -24.07
CA GLN A 53 9.14 0.18 -24.42
C GLN A 53 10.17 1.10 -23.76
N ASN A 54 9.81 2.32 -23.35
CA ASN A 54 10.67 3.25 -22.61
C ASN A 54 9.92 4.02 -21.50
N GLN A 55 8.75 3.53 -21.08
CA GLN A 55 7.93 4.21 -20.10
C GLN A 55 7.79 3.34 -18.86
N PHE A 56 8.12 3.93 -17.71
CA PHE A 56 8.05 3.29 -16.41
C PHE A 56 7.10 4.08 -15.51
N ARG A 57 6.43 3.35 -14.63
CA ARG A 57 5.54 3.89 -13.60
C ARG A 57 6.07 3.52 -12.23
N LEU A 58 6.20 4.51 -11.38
CA LEU A 58 6.56 4.36 -9.97
C LEU A 58 5.27 4.19 -9.17
N ILE A 59 5.13 3.05 -8.51
CA ILE A 59 3.97 2.75 -7.67
C ILE A 59 4.45 2.56 -6.23
N GLY A 60 3.88 3.32 -5.29
CA GLY A 60 4.17 3.21 -3.87
C GLY A 60 3.03 2.51 -3.13
N TYR A 61 3.32 1.40 -2.48
CA TYR A 61 2.37 0.69 -1.64
C TYR A 61 2.64 1.04 -0.18
N GLU A 62 1.62 1.51 0.52
CA GLU A 62 1.57 1.69 1.98
C GLU A 62 0.78 0.51 2.56
N LEU A 63 1.28 -0.11 3.63
CA LEU A 63 0.66 -1.29 4.21
C LEU A 63 0.19 -1.03 5.63
N LYS A 64 -1.04 -1.45 5.91
CA LYS A 64 -1.65 -1.24 7.23
C LYS A 64 -2.43 -2.46 7.69
N LEU A 65 -2.34 -2.74 8.99
CA LEU A 65 -3.17 -3.76 9.62
C LEU A 65 -4.39 -3.16 10.31
N MET A 66 -5.57 -3.60 9.87
CA MET A 66 -6.83 -3.36 10.55
C MET A 66 -6.88 -4.22 11.82
N LYS A 67 -7.10 -3.56 12.97
CA LYS A 67 -7.12 -4.21 14.29
C LYS A 67 -8.50 -4.14 14.90
N PHE A 68 -8.88 -5.17 15.65
CA PHE A 68 -10.06 -5.10 16.50
C PHE A 68 -9.81 -4.17 17.68
N ASP A 69 -10.75 -3.28 17.94
CA ASP A 69 -10.78 -2.44 19.14
C ASP A 69 -11.81 -3.00 20.14
N ASN A 70 -11.29 -3.43 21.29
CA ASN A 70 -12.10 -4.01 22.36
C ASN A 70 -13.12 -3.03 22.97
N ARG A 71 -12.91 -1.71 22.85
CA ARG A 71 -13.80 -0.69 23.38
C ARG A 71 -15.02 -0.49 22.49
N SER A 72 -14.80 -0.27 21.19
CA SER A 72 -15.88 -0.11 20.21
C SER A 72 -16.51 -1.41 19.73
N LYS A 73 -15.88 -2.56 20.03
CA LYS A 73 -16.27 -3.89 19.51
C LYS A 73 -16.31 -3.94 17.99
N ALA A 74 -15.45 -3.17 17.33
CA ALA A 74 -15.38 -3.03 15.88
C ALA A 74 -13.92 -2.99 15.39
N LEU A 75 -13.73 -2.94 14.06
CA LEU A 75 -12.41 -2.64 13.50
C LEU A 75 -12.06 -1.17 13.73
N SER A 76 -10.83 -0.93 14.17
CA SER A 76 -10.30 0.41 14.35
C SER A 76 -10.01 1.07 13.00
N TRP A 77 -10.55 2.26 12.80
CA TRP A 77 -10.33 3.08 11.60
C TRP A 77 -8.98 3.81 11.58
N ASN A 78 -8.22 3.78 12.68
CA ASN A 78 -6.98 4.52 12.79
C ASN A 78 -5.98 4.12 11.70
N SER A 79 -5.77 2.81 11.51
CA SER A 79 -4.87 2.29 10.47
C SER A 79 -5.31 2.69 9.06
N PHE A 80 -6.63 2.74 8.81
CA PHE A 80 -7.19 3.16 7.52
C PHE A 80 -6.89 4.63 7.23
N TYR A 81 -7.26 5.54 8.14
CA TYR A 81 -7.06 6.98 7.93
C TYR A 81 -5.59 7.39 7.92
N CYS A 82 -4.78 6.86 8.83
CA CYS A 82 -3.34 7.12 8.82
C CYS A 82 -2.68 6.57 7.54
N GLY A 83 -3.09 5.38 7.08
CA GLY A 83 -2.61 4.78 5.84
C GLY A 83 -2.87 5.65 4.62
N ILE A 84 -4.08 6.22 4.49
CA ILE A 84 -4.40 7.15 3.40
C ILE A 84 -3.44 8.35 3.42
N GLY A 85 -3.26 8.98 4.58
CA GLY A 85 -2.36 10.13 4.72
C GLY A 85 -0.92 9.79 4.36
N GLN A 86 -0.40 8.67 4.83
CA GLN A 86 0.98 8.22 4.54
C GLN A 86 1.17 7.88 3.07
N ALA A 87 0.24 7.15 2.46
CA ALA A 87 0.26 6.82 1.04
C ALA A 87 0.25 8.09 0.17
N LEU A 88 -0.59 9.09 0.48
CA LEU A 88 -0.61 10.35 -0.27
C LEU A 88 0.73 11.11 -0.19
N LEU A 89 1.43 11.03 0.94
CA LEU A 89 2.74 11.68 1.08
C LEU A 89 3.80 11.07 0.17
N TYR A 90 3.63 9.87 -0.37
CA TYR A 90 4.59 9.31 -1.34
C TYR A 90 4.60 10.10 -2.66
N LEU A 91 3.50 10.76 -3.03
CA LEU A 91 3.42 11.57 -4.24
C LEU A 91 4.43 12.73 -4.22
N LYS A 92 4.65 13.32 -3.04
CA LYS A 92 5.67 14.37 -2.84
C LYS A 92 7.10 13.87 -3.02
N ASN A 93 7.30 12.54 -2.95
CA ASN A 93 8.59 11.88 -3.10
C ASN A 93 8.82 11.38 -4.54
N GLY A 94 8.00 11.82 -5.50
CA GLY A 94 8.15 11.47 -6.91
C GLY A 94 7.49 10.16 -7.34
N VAL A 95 6.68 9.53 -6.48
CA VAL A 95 5.86 8.37 -6.85
C VAL A 95 4.67 8.82 -7.71
N HIS A 96 4.33 8.05 -8.76
CA HIS A 96 3.25 8.41 -9.69
C HIS A 96 1.87 7.94 -9.20
N ARG A 97 1.78 6.74 -8.61
CA ARG A 97 0.53 6.21 -8.05
C ARG A 97 0.79 5.58 -6.70
N THR A 98 -0.18 5.70 -5.81
CA THR A 98 -0.06 5.15 -4.46
C THR A 98 -1.20 4.20 -4.17
N PHE A 99 -0.95 3.18 -3.36
CA PHE A 99 -1.95 2.21 -2.98
C PHE A 99 -1.85 1.98 -1.48
N LEU A 100 -2.99 2.04 -0.80
CA LEU A 100 -3.11 1.53 0.56
C LEU A 100 -3.55 0.08 0.50
N ILE A 101 -2.70 -0.83 0.97
CA ILE A 101 -3.02 -2.25 1.10
C ILE A 101 -3.37 -2.56 2.55
N LEU A 102 -4.59 -3.06 2.76
CA LEU A 102 -5.08 -3.40 4.09
C LEU A 102 -5.06 -4.92 4.29
N GLY A 103 -4.39 -5.34 5.35
CA GLY A 103 -4.52 -6.67 5.93
C GLY A 103 -5.26 -6.62 7.27
N PHE A 104 -5.50 -7.77 7.86
CA PHE A 104 -6.20 -7.88 9.14
C PHE A 104 -5.28 -8.49 10.20
N HIS A 105 -5.28 -7.92 11.40
CA HIS A 105 -4.44 -8.40 12.49
C HIS A 105 -5.05 -9.64 13.16
N LYS A 106 -4.23 -10.50 13.79
CA LYS A 106 -4.69 -11.73 14.46
C LYS A 106 -5.74 -11.51 15.56
N ASN A 107 -5.81 -10.29 16.11
CA ASN A 107 -6.78 -9.94 17.14
C ASN A 107 -8.20 -9.71 16.59
N VAL A 108 -8.40 -9.71 15.27
CA VAL A 108 -9.73 -9.68 14.66
C VAL A 108 -10.42 -11.02 14.90
N PRO A 109 -11.51 -11.06 15.69
CA PRO A 109 -12.02 -12.31 16.27
C PRO A 109 -12.60 -13.25 15.22
N ASP A 110 -13.35 -12.73 14.26
CA ASP A 110 -14.07 -13.49 13.23
C ASP A 110 -14.04 -12.79 11.87
N ASP A 111 -14.50 -13.49 10.84
CA ASP A 111 -14.52 -12.99 9.45
C ASP A 111 -15.69 -12.04 9.19
N LYS A 112 -16.74 -12.06 10.03
CA LYS A 112 -17.92 -11.21 9.85
C LYS A 112 -17.53 -9.73 9.90
N LEU A 113 -16.60 -9.35 10.79
CA LEU A 113 -16.08 -7.98 10.85
C LEU A 113 -15.28 -7.59 9.59
N ILE A 114 -14.57 -8.55 8.99
CA ILE A 114 -13.81 -8.33 7.76
C ILE A 114 -14.76 -8.15 6.58
N ASP A 115 -15.78 -9.00 6.48
CA ASP A 115 -16.84 -8.89 5.47
C ASP A 115 -17.58 -7.55 5.60
N GLN A 116 -18.01 -7.15 6.80
CA GLN A 116 -18.66 -5.86 7.03
C GLN A 116 -17.81 -4.67 6.57
N PHE A 117 -16.50 -4.69 6.85
CA PHE A 117 -15.60 -3.63 6.41
C PHE A 117 -15.40 -3.62 4.89
N ARG A 118 -15.24 -4.80 4.29
CA ARG A 118 -15.16 -4.96 2.85
C ARG A 118 -16.43 -4.45 2.16
N ASP A 119 -17.60 -4.82 2.65
CA ASP A 119 -18.89 -4.40 2.11
C ASP A 119 -19.04 -2.88 2.21
N TRP A 120 -18.72 -2.29 3.36
CA TRP A 120 -18.70 -0.83 3.52
C TRP A 120 -17.76 -0.14 2.52
N LEU A 121 -16.56 -0.69 2.30
CA LEU A 121 -15.61 -0.16 1.33
C LEU A 121 -16.19 -0.18 -0.10
N TYR A 122 -16.85 -1.28 -0.49
CA TYR A 122 -17.52 -1.37 -1.79
C TYR A 122 -18.69 -0.39 -1.91
N GLU A 123 -19.52 -0.27 -0.88
CA GLU A 123 -20.65 0.66 -0.85
C GLU A 123 -20.21 2.12 -0.92
N LYS A 124 -19.07 2.46 -0.30
CA LYS A 124 -18.56 3.85 -0.23
C LYS A 124 -17.49 4.17 -1.26
N LYS A 125 -17.15 3.24 -2.16
CA LYS A 125 -16.02 3.39 -3.09
C LYS A 125 -16.03 4.70 -3.88
N ASP A 126 -17.19 5.12 -4.38
CA ASP A 126 -17.29 6.32 -5.23
C ASP A 126 -17.13 7.61 -4.41
N LEU A 127 -17.69 7.62 -3.19
CA LEU A 127 -17.49 8.70 -2.23
C LEU A 127 -16.02 8.79 -1.80
N LEU A 128 -15.42 7.65 -1.42
CA LEU A 128 -14.01 7.58 -1.02
C LEU A 128 -13.10 8.05 -2.14
N LYS A 129 -13.35 7.60 -3.38
CA LYS A 129 -12.62 8.04 -4.57
C LYS A 129 -12.72 9.56 -4.77
N THR A 130 -13.90 10.14 -4.56
CA THR A 130 -14.09 11.59 -4.64
C THR A 130 -13.27 12.33 -3.59
N ILE A 131 -13.13 11.76 -2.38
CA ILE A 131 -12.37 12.36 -1.28
C ILE A 131 -10.85 12.24 -1.47
N ILE A 132 -10.37 11.04 -1.82
CA ILE A 132 -8.93 10.74 -1.89
C ILE A 132 -8.30 11.10 -3.25
N GLY A 133 -9.12 11.31 -4.27
CA GLY A 133 -8.70 11.62 -5.63
C GLY A 133 -8.30 10.38 -6.45
N ASP A 134 -7.73 10.62 -7.63
CA ASP A 134 -7.46 9.58 -8.63
C ASP A 134 -6.05 8.99 -8.61
N HIS A 135 -5.20 9.43 -7.68
CA HIS A 135 -3.81 8.99 -7.57
C HIS A 135 -3.59 7.92 -6.50
N LEU A 136 -4.57 7.72 -5.62
CA LEU A 136 -4.54 6.74 -4.54
C LEU A 136 -5.56 5.62 -4.79
N GLY A 137 -5.08 4.38 -4.73
CA GLY A 137 -5.90 3.17 -4.71
C GLY A 137 -6.03 2.59 -3.31
N ILE A 138 -7.06 1.78 -3.09
CA ILE A 138 -7.29 1.05 -1.84
C ILE A 138 -7.58 -0.40 -2.21
N ASP A 139 -6.78 -1.31 -1.66
CA ASP A 139 -6.93 -2.75 -1.91
C ASP A 139 -6.89 -3.54 -0.59
N LEU A 140 -7.39 -4.78 -0.64
CA LEU A 140 -7.39 -5.71 0.49
C LEU A 140 -6.49 -6.92 0.21
N TYR A 141 -5.73 -7.37 1.22
CA TYR A 141 -5.04 -8.66 1.20
C TYR A 141 -5.78 -9.65 2.08
N LEU A 142 -6.58 -10.52 1.46
CA LEU A 142 -7.56 -11.38 2.16
C LEU A 142 -7.12 -12.84 2.33
N TYR A 143 -6.24 -13.35 1.47
CA TYR A 143 -5.89 -14.77 1.44
C TYR A 143 -4.38 -14.94 1.37
N GLU A 144 -3.85 -15.89 2.15
CA GLU A 144 -2.43 -16.22 2.12
C GLU A 144 -2.01 -16.77 0.75
N GLY A 145 -0.95 -16.22 0.18
CA GLY A 145 -0.51 -16.55 -1.18
C GLY A 145 -1.51 -16.11 -2.27
N GLY A 146 -2.57 -15.39 -1.91
CA GLY A 146 -3.58 -14.91 -2.82
C GLY A 146 -3.19 -13.60 -3.52
N THR A 147 -4.02 -13.20 -4.48
CA THR A 147 -3.90 -11.92 -5.16
C THR A 147 -4.43 -10.78 -4.30
N ILE A 148 -3.81 -9.61 -4.43
CA ILE A 148 -4.34 -8.35 -3.90
C ILE A 148 -5.74 -8.13 -4.50
N SER A 149 -6.73 -7.88 -3.65
CA SER A 149 -8.13 -7.67 -4.05
C SER A 149 -8.42 -6.17 -4.21
N PRO A 150 -8.51 -5.64 -5.45
CA PRO A 150 -8.69 -4.22 -5.66
C PRO A 150 -10.10 -3.76 -5.28
N ILE A 151 -10.19 -2.63 -4.57
CA ILE A 151 -11.46 -1.98 -4.23
C ILE A 151 -11.60 -0.66 -4.99
N ILE A 152 -10.60 0.21 -4.87
CA ILE A 152 -10.55 1.53 -5.52
C ILE A 152 -9.26 1.61 -6.32
N ASN A 153 -9.37 1.92 -7.61
CA ASN A 153 -8.22 2.05 -8.49
C ASN A 153 -7.68 3.49 -8.52
N ALA A 154 -6.35 3.63 -8.46
CA ALA A 154 -5.64 4.84 -8.87
C ALA A 154 -5.64 4.92 -10.41
N ASN A 155 -6.38 5.86 -10.98
CA ASN A 155 -6.61 5.93 -12.44
C ASN A 155 -5.55 6.77 -13.16
N TYR A 156 -5.01 7.79 -12.50
CA TYR A 156 -4.10 8.75 -13.10
C TYR A 156 -2.74 8.76 -12.42
N ASP A 157 -1.70 8.96 -13.23
CA ASP A 157 -0.35 9.21 -12.74
C ASP A 157 -0.27 10.66 -12.24
N PHE A 158 0.28 10.85 -11.06
CA PHE A 158 0.60 12.16 -10.52
C PHE A 158 1.91 12.66 -11.13
N TYR A 159 1.84 13.79 -11.81
CA TYR A 159 3.00 14.52 -12.32
C TYR A 159 2.97 15.92 -11.73
N SER A 160 3.98 16.25 -10.93
CA SER A 160 4.15 17.60 -10.42
C SER A 160 4.85 18.49 -11.45
N SER A 161 4.44 19.75 -11.52
CA SER A 161 5.16 20.79 -12.26
C SER A 161 6.41 21.27 -11.52
N GLY A 162 6.58 20.91 -10.24
CA GLY A 162 7.75 21.28 -9.44
C GLY A 162 8.99 20.48 -9.81
N ASP A 163 10.10 21.18 -10.06
CA ASP A 163 11.37 20.57 -10.45
C ASP A 163 11.91 19.58 -9.41
N GLU A 164 11.68 19.84 -8.12
CA GLU A 164 12.10 18.95 -7.02
C GLU A 164 11.45 17.57 -7.12
N ILE A 165 10.12 17.52 -7.25
CA ILE A 165 9.39 16.25 -7.34
C ILE A 165 9.78 15.50 -8.62
N ARG A 166 9.93 16.22 -9.74
CA ARG A 166 10.40 15.62 -11.00
C ARG A 166 11.80 15.01 -10.86
N LEU A 167 12.71 15.67 -10.15
CA LEU A 167 14.04 15.15 -9.87
C LEU A 167 13.96 13.87 -9.02
N LEU A 168 13.15 13.86 -7.97
CA LEU A 168 12.95 12.66 -7.13
C LEU A 168 12.40 11.47 -7.95
N SER A 169 11.44 11.70 -8.84
CA SER A 169 10.96 10.66 -9.76
C SER A 169 12.09 10.13 -10.65
N GLN A 170 12.96 10.99 -11.16
CA GLN A 170 14.12 10.57 -11.97
C GLN A 170 15.13 9.77 -11.14
N GLU A 171 15.39 10.17 -9.91
CA GLU A 171 16.27 9.45 -8.99
C GLU A 171 15.72 8.05 -8.67
N LEU A 172 14.41 7.94 -8.42
CA LEU A 172 13.73 6.66 -8.24
C LEU A 172 13.87 5.76 -9.47
N LEU A 173 13.63 6.30 -10.67
CA LEU A 173 13.77 5.55 -11.93
C LEU A 173 15.23 5.11 -12.20
N GLN A 174 16.20 5.91 -11.77
CA GLN A 174 17.63 5.58 -11.84
C GLN A 174 18.10 4.68 -10.69
N ARG A 175 17.18 4.21 -9.82
CA ARG A 175 17.48 3.39 -8.65
C ARG A 175 18.42 4.04 -7.64
N LYS A 176 18.41 5.38 -7.55
CA LYS A 176 19.18 6.16 -6.59
C LYS A 176 18.42 6.27 -5.26
N PHE A 177 18.19 5.13 -4.62
CA PHE A 177 17.48 5.06 -3.34
C PHE A 177 18.01 3.95 -2.43
N THR A 178 17.74 4.08 -1.13
CA THR A 178 18.09 3.09 -0.10
C THR A 178 16.85 2.27 0.26
N PHE A 179 16.97 0.95 0.30
CA PHE A 179 15.88 0.01 0.62
C PHE A 179 16.38 -1.19 1.45
N ASP A 180 15.49 -1.91 2.11
CA ASP A 180 15.88 -3.07 2.92
C ASP A 180 16.10 -4.33 2.05
N LYS A 181 17.37 -4.60 1.75
CA LYS A 181 17.76 -5.77 0.94
C LYS A 181 17.44 -7.11 1.59
N ARG A 182 17.31 -7.18 2.92
CA ARG A 182 17.02 -8.45 3.63
C ARG A 182 15.62 -8.95 3.30
N LEU A 183 14.67 -8.04 3.14
CA LEU A 183 13.28 -8.35 2.79
C LEU A 183 13.11 -8.75 1.32
N LYS A 184 14.07 -8.44 0.44
CA LYS A 184 14.03 -8.82 -0.98
C LYS A 184 14.54 -10.26 -1.24
N LYS A 185 15.33 -10.83 -0.33
CA LYS A 185 15.96 -12.17 -0.48
C LYS A 185 15.09 -13.32 0.02
N VAL A 186 13.77 -13.14 0.07
CA VAL A 186 12.86 -14.17 0.54
C VAL A 186 12.67 -15.18 -0.61
N GLU A 187 13.62 -16.10 -0.74
CA GLU A 187 13.52 -17.35 -1.51
C GLU A 187 12.53 -18.32 -0.84
#